data_AF-A0A528ALD8-F1
#
_entry.id   AF-A0A528ALD8-F1
#
_cell.length_a   1.000
_cell.length_b   1.000
_cell.length_c   1.000
_cell.angle_alpha   90.00
_cell.angle_beta   90.00
_cell.angle_gamma   90.00
#
_symmetry.space_group_name_H-M   'P 1'
#
loop_
_entity.id
_entity.type
_entity.pdbx_description
1 polymer ?
#
loop_
_entity_poly.entity_id
_entity_poly.type
_entity_poly.pdbx_seq_one_letter_code
_entity_poly.pdbx_strand_id
1 'polypeptide(L)'
;MGLALRRAPLCPAGHPAGQRGARRKASLAFLFIVLSLLFLPLTALAAELPVLTGRVVDNAGIIDAATEAALTRKLADFEAKSSDQIVVTTINSLDGEEIEPYANRLFRAWKLGQAGEDNGVLLLVANNDRKM
;
A
#
# COMPACT_ATOMS: atom_id res chain seq x y z
N MET A 1 2.05 80.83 55.22
CA MET A 1 0.91 80.77 54.26
C MET A 1 1.46 80.81 52.84
N GLY A 2 1.02 79.93 51.94
CA GLY A 2 1.30 80.05 50.51
C GLY A 2 1.90 78.80 49.85
N LEU A 3 1.08 77.77 49.74
CA LEU A 3 1.27 76.52 49.00
C LEU A 3 1.68 76.78 47.53
N ALA A 4 2.71 76.10 47.03
CA ALA A 4 2.81 75.75 45.61
C ALA A 4 3.53 74.41 45.47
N LEU A 5 2.72 73.36 45.55
CA LEU A 5 3.09 71.95 45.45
C LEU A 5 3.77 71.64 44.10
N ARG A 6 5.02 71.19 44.18
CA ARG A 6 5.68 70.37 43.17
C ARG A 6 4.92 69.06 43.00
N ARG A 7 4.35 68.79 41.82
CA ARG A 7 4.18 67.42 41.28
C ARG A 7 4.20 67.47 39.75
N ALA A 8 5.28 66.95 39.17
CA ALA A 8 5.38 66.61 37.76
C ALA A 8 4.56 65.33 37.49
N PRO A 9 3.74 65.27 36.44
CA PRO A 9 3.20 64.00 35.99
C PRO A 9 4.09 63.43 34.87
N LEU A 10 4.80 62.36 35.26
CA LEU A 10 4.82 61.05 34.62
C LEU A 10 5.08 60.98 33.09
N CYS A 11 6.21 60.32 32.79
CA CYS A 11 6.62 59.81 31.48
C CYS A 11 5.50 59.10 30.68
N PRO A 12 5.63 59.05 29.34
CA PRO A 12 4.59 58.60 28.45
C PRO A 12 4.45 57.08 28.50
N ALA A 13 3.22 56.59 28.72
CA ALA A 13 2.90 55.18 28.50
C ALA A 13 2.79 54.92 26.99
N GLY A 14 3.87 54.41 26.39
CA GLY A 14 3.84 53.85 25.05
C GLY A 14 2.87 52.68 24.97
N HIS A 15 1.84 52.81 24.15
CA HIS A 15 1.00 51.69 23.75
C HIS A 15 1.74 50.88 22.67
N PRO A 16 1.96 49.57 22.83
CA PRO A 16 2.48 48.76 21.74
C PRO A 16 1.39 48.63 20.67
N ALA A 17 1.52 49.42 19.61
CA ALA A 17 0.84 49.20 18.35
C ALA A 17 1.30 47.85 17.76
N GLY A 18 0.36 46.99 17.36
CA GLY A 18 0.60 46.00 16.30
C GLY A 18 0.76 44.53 16.71
N GLN A 19 -0.27 43.89 17.25
CA GLN A 19 -0.35 42.41 17.28
C GLN A 19 -1.24 41.79 16.19
N ARG A 20 -1.80 42.60 15.27
CA ARG A 20 -2.74 42.09 14.25
C ARG A 20 -2.04 41.33 13.11
N GLY A 21 -0.74 41.55 12.89
CA GLY A 21 0.03 40.91 11.83
C GLY A 21 0.52 39.49 12.14
N ALA A 22 0.83 39.19 13.41
CA ALA A 22 1.42 37.92 13.81
C ALA A 22 0.40 36.76 13.81
N ARG A 23 -0.84 37.01 14.26
CA ARG A 23 -1.90 35.97 14.26
C ARG A 23 -2.32 35.58 12.84
N ARG A 24 -2.44 36.53 11.93
CA ARG A 24 -2.77 36.25 10.51
C ARG A 24 -1.65 35.47 9.81
N LYS A 25 -0.39 35.79 10.07
CA LYS A 25 0.77 35.06 9.54
C LYS A 25 0.91 33.66 10.15
N ALA A 26 0.66 33.50 11.45
CA ALA A 26 0.65 32.19 12.11
C ALA A 26 -0.50 31.30 11.59
N SER A 27 -1.68 31.87 11.35
CA SER A 27 -2.82 31.15 10.73
C SER A 27 -2.55 30.78 9.27
N LEU A 28 -1.90 31.66 8.49
CA LEU A 28 -1.51 31.35 7.10
C LEU A 28 -0.40 30.30 7.04
N ALA A 29 0.60 30.36 7.92
CA ALA A 29 1.65 29.35 8.02
C ALA A 29 1.10 28.00 8.47
N PHE A 30 0.18 27.99 9.44
CA PHE A 30 -0.51 26.77 9.88
C PHE A 30 -1.35 26.16 8.76
N LEU A 31 -2.08 26.99 8.01
CA LEU A 31 -2.84 26.55 6.84
C LEU A 31 -1.92 25.98 5.75
N PHE A 32 -0.77 26.61 5.51
CA PHE A 32 0.22 26.11 4.54
C PHE A 32 0.82 24.77 4.96
N ILE A 33 1.08 24.56 6.27
CA ILE A 33 1.59 23.29 6.80
C ILE A 33 0.53 22.19 6.67
N VAL A 34 -0.73 22.46 7.06
CA VAL A 34 -1.83 21.49 6.92
C VAL A 34 -2.07 21.15 5.46
N LEU A 35 -2.05 22.14 4.58
CA LEU A 35 -2.19 21.95 3.13
C LEU A 35 -1.02 21.12 2.57
N SER A 36 0.22 21.42 3.00
CA SER A 36 1.40 20.66 2.58
C SER A 36 1.40 19.22 3.09
N LEU A 37 0.84 18.95 4.28
CA LEU A 37 0.64 17.59 4.79
C LEU A 37 -0.41 16.82 3.98
N LEU A 38 -1.42 17.50 3.44
CA LEU A 38 -2.46 16.87 2.63
C LEU A 38 -1.93 16.37 1.27
N PHE A 39 -0.83 16.94 0.80
CA PHE A 39 -0.18 16.56 -0.46
C PHE A 39 0.94 15.52 -0.29
N LEU A 40 1.12 14.91 0.90
CA LEU A 40 2.06 13.81 1.04
C LEU A 40 1.54 12.58 0.28
N PRO A 41 2.31 12.03 -0.68
CA PRO A 41 1.89 10.82 -1.38
C PRO A 41 1.91 9.64 -0.41
N LEU A 42 0.76 8.99 -0.23
CA LEU A 42 0.68 7.71 0.47
C LEU A 42 1.08 6.61 -0.51
N THR A 43 2.32 6.13 -0.41
CA THR A 43 2.79 5.00 -1.20
C THR A 43 2.13 3.73 -0.68
N ALA A 44 1.22 3.15 -1.47
CA ALA A 44 0.72 1.80 -1.20
C ALA A 44 1.82 0.79 -1.56
N LEU A 45 2.23 -0.03 -0.59
CA LEU A 45 3.08 -1.19 -0.84
C LEU A 45 2.18 -2.30 -1.40
N ALA A 46 2.45 -2.73 -2.62
CA ALA A 46 1.84 -3.92 -3.21
C ALA A 46 2.96 -4.94 -3.44
N ALA A 47 2.70 -6.19 -3.06
CA ALA A 47 3.66 -7.26 -3.28
C ALA A 47 3.87 -7.50 -4.79
N GLU A 48 5.12 -7.82 -5.16
CA GLU A 48 5.46 -8.13 -6.55
C GLU A 48 4.74 -9.40 -7.03
N LEU A 49 4.33 -9.41 -8.29
CA LEU A 49 3.67 -10.55 -8.91
C LEU A 49 4.70 -11.43 -9.62
N PRO A 50 4.71 -12.76 -9.37
CA PRO A 50 5.58 -13.67 -10.08
C PRO A 50 5.24 -13.74 -11.57
N VAL A 51 6.25 -14.07 -12.37
CA VAL A 51 6.07 -14.31 -13.81
C VAL A 51 5.51 -15.72 -14.01
N LEU A 52 4.50 -15.84 -14.87
CA LEU A 52 3.96 -17.14 -15.25
C LEU A 52 4.98 -17.90 -16.11
N THR A 53 5.55 -18.97 -15.57
CA THR A 53 6.49 -19.85 -16.28
C THR A 53 5.83 -21.16 -16.74
N GLY A 54 4.72 -21.55 -16.14
CA GLY A 54 4.02 -22.79 -16.46
C GLY A 54 2.83 -23.06 -15.53
N ARG A 55 2.41 -24.33 -15.45
CA ARG A 55 1.32 -24.77 -14.56
C ARG A 55 1.74 -24.81 -13.09
N VAL A 56 3.03 -24.89 -12.82
CA VAL A 56 3.61 -24.79 -11.49
C VAL A 56 4.64 -23.66 -11.51
N VAL A 57 4.55 -22.75 -10.56
CA VAL A 57 5.44 -21.59 -10.41
C VAL A 57 5.90 -21.54 -8.95
N ASP A 58 7.05 -22.13 -8.66
CA ASP A 58 7.61 -22.22 -7.30
C ASP A 58 8.58 -21.07 -7.00
N ASN A 59 8.08 -19.89 -6.63
CA ASN A 59 8.93 -18.77 -6.22
C ASN A 59 9.42 -18.89 -4.76
N ALA A 60 8.80 -19.76 -3.96
CA ALA A 60 9.24 -20.03 -2.59
C ALA A 60 10.38 -21.07 -2.52
N GLY A 61 10.60 -21.85 -3.58
CA GLY A 61 11.63 -22.90 -3.61
C GLY A 61 11.32 -24.05 -2.64
N ILE A 62 10.04 -24.33 -2.40
CA ILE A 62 9.58 -25.32 -1.42
C ILE A 62 9.18 -26.66 -2.08
N ILE A 63 9.10 -26.70 -3.41
CA ILE A 63 8.75 -27.89 -4.18
C ILE A 63 10.03 -28.45 -4.81
N ASP A 64 10.31 -29.74 -4.62
CA ASP A 64 11.44 -30.37 -5.30
C ASP A 64 11.14 -30.57 -6.81
N ALA A 65 12.18 -30.56 -7.63
CA ALA A 65 12.05 -30.63 -9.08
C ALA A 65 11.33 -31.88 -9.61
N ALA A 66 11.43 -33.03 -8.91
CA ALA A 66 10.74 -34.24 -9.33
C ALA A 66 9.23 -34.13 -9.06
N THR A 67 8.86 -33.57 -7.90
CA THR A 67 7.46 -33.27 -7.57
C THR A 67 6.88 -32.20 -8.50
N GLU A 68 7.63 -31.14 -8.80
CA GLU A 68 7.19 -30.09 -9.73
C GLU A 68 6.90 -30.65 -11.13
N ALA A 69 7.80 -31.49 -11.65
CA ALA A 69 7.63 -32.13 -12.94
C ALA A 69 6.43 -33.10 -12.94
N ALA A 70 6.26 -33.91 -11.88
CA ALA A 70 5.12 -34.80 -11.75
C ALA A 70 3.80 -34.04 -11.67
N LEU A 71 3.76 -32.95 -10.89
CA LEU A 71 2.57 -32.10 -10.74
C LEU A 71 2.23 -31.41 -12.05
N THR A 72 3.23 -30.85 -12.75
CA THR A 72 3.02 -30.18 -14.04
C THR A 72 2.42 -31.14 -15.07
N ARG A 73 2.92 -32.39 -15.15
CA ARG A 73 2.34 -33.42 -16.03
C ARG A 73 0.90 -33.74 -15.64
N LYS A 74 0.63 -33.92 -14.35
CA LYS A 74 -0.72 -34.21 -13.86
C LYS A 74 -1.71 -33.09 -14.17
N LEU A 75 -1.32 -31.83 -14.00
CA LEU A 75 -2.15 -30.67 -14.31
C LEU A 75 -2.37 -30.55 -15.82
N ALA A 76 -1.35 -30.81 -16.64
CA ALA A 76 -1.49 -30.85 -18.09
C ALA A 76 -2.46 -31.94 -18.57
N ASP A 77 -2.36 -33.14 -17.98
CA ASP A 77 -3.27 -34.26 -18.29
C ASP A 77 -4.71 -33.96 -17.85
N PHE A 78 -4.90 -33.19 -16.76
CA PHE A 78 -6.21 -32.78 -16.29
C PHE A 78 -6.84 -31.77 -17.23
N GLU A 79 -6.09 -30.71 -17.59
CA GLU A 79 -6.53 -29.70 -18.55
C GLU A 79 -6.90 -30.32 -19.90
N ALA A 80 -6.14 -31.32 -20.37
CA ALA A 80 -6.45 -32.04 -21.60
C ALA A 80 -7.77 -32.86 -21.53
N LYS A 81 -8.23 -33.22 -20.33
CA LYS A 81 -9.44 -34.04 -20.12
C LYS A 81 -10.67 -33.22 -19.79
N SER A 82 -10.54 -32.17 -18.99
CA SER A 82 -11.68 -31.35 -18.53
C SER A 82 -11.76 -29.97 -19.19
N SER A 83 -10.72 -29.55 -19.92
CA SER A 83 -10.53 -28.17 -20.38
C SER A 83 -10.24 -27.17 -19.26
N ASP A 84 -10.16 -27.59 -17.99
CA ASP A 84 -9.88 -26.68 -16.86
C ASP A 84 -8.39 -26.36 -16.76
N GLN A 85 -8.07 -25.08 -16.75
CA GLN A 85 -6.71 -24.59 -16.59
C GLN A 85 -6.42 -24.36 -15.11
N ILE A 86 -5.65 -25.27 -14.50
CA ILE A 86 -5.22 -25.15 -13.10
C ILE A 86 -3.75 -24.75 -13.06
N VAL A 87 -3.46 -23.65 -12.35
CA VAL A 87 -2.10 -23.18 -12.07
C VAL A 87 -1.85 -23.18 -10.56
N VAL A 88 -0.71 -23.73 -10.16
CA VAL A 88 -0.22 -23.75 -8.78
C VAL A 88 0.96 -22.80 -8.67
N THR A 89 0.94 -21.93 -7.67
CA THR A 89 2.06 -21.03 -7.42
C THR A 89 2.35 -20.90 -5.94
N THR A 90 3.63 -20.82 -5.60
CA THR A 90 4.09 -20.57 -4.24
C THR A 90 4.86 -19.26 -4.21
N ILE A 91 4.69 -18.49 -3.15
CA ILE A 91 5.43 -17.26 -2.90
C ILE A 91 5.97 -17.27 -1.48
N ASN A 92 7.06 -16.52 -1.25
CA ASN A 92 7.63 -16.41 0.09
C ASN A 92 6.71 -15.64 1.03
N SER A 93 6.24 -14.45 0.63
CA SER A 93 5.33 -13.64 1.44
C SER A 93 4.40 -12.77 0.60
N LEU A 94 3.30 -12.35 1.21
CA LEU A 94 2.35 -11.36 0.69
C LEU A 94 2.75 -9.90 1.02
N ASP A 95 3.87 -9.69 1.71
CA ASP A 95 4.36 -8.37 2.14
C ASP A 95 3.32 -7.52 2.89
N GLY A 96 2.49 -8.19 3.71
CA GLY A 96 1.43 -7.55 4.49
C GLY A 96 0.12 -7.32 3.73
N GLU A 97 0.04 -7.77 2.48
CA GLU A 97 -1.21 -7.80 1.72
C GLU A 97 -2.10 -9.00 2.10
N GLU A 98 -3.41 -8.85 1.95
CA GLU A 98 -4.33 -9.99 2.04
C GLU A 98 -4.23 -10.92 0.82
N ILE A 99 -4.42 -12.22 1.05
CA ILE A 99 -4.21 -13.24 0.02
C ILE A 99 -5.22 -13.13 -1.13
N GLU A 100 -6.49 -12.83 -0.84
CA GLU A 100 -7.54 -12.71 -1.83
C GLU A 100 -7.29 -11.58 -2.85
N PRO A 101 -7.02 -10.32 -2.46
CA PRO A 101 -6.73 -9.27 -3.43
C PRO A 101 -5.45 -9.55 -4.22
N TYR A 102 -4.42 -10.13 -3.58
CA TYR A 102 -3.20 -10.54 -4.27
C TYR A 102 -3.49 -11.61 -5.33
N ALA A 103 -4.17 -12.71 -4.95
CA ALA A 103 -4.55 -13.80 -5.84
C ALA A 103 -5.41 -13.31 -7.01
N ASN A 104 -6.36 -12.41 -6.74
CA ASN A 104 -7.20 -11.82 -7.78
C ASN A 104 -6.40 -10.96 -8.78
N ARG A 105 -5.41 -10.19 -8.32
CA ARG A 105 -4.51 -9.47 -9.24
C ARG A 105 -3.67 -10.44 -10.05
N LEU A 106 -3.12 -11.48 -9.41
CA LEU A 106 -2.30 -12.47 -10.07
C LEU A 106 -3.09 -13.22 -11.16
N PHE A 107 -4.29 -13.69 -10.82
CA PHE A 107 -5.22 -14.35 -11.74
C PHE A 107 -5.50 -13.50 -12.98
N ARG A 108 -5.78 -12.20 -12.78
CA ARG A 108 -6.02 -11.25 -13.89
C ARG A 108 -4.77 -10.94 -14.69
N ALA A 109 -3.61 -10.80 -14.03
CA ALA A 109 -2.34 -10.55 -14.71
C ALA A 109 -1.95 -11.71 -15.63
N TRP A 110 -2.20 -12.93 -15.18
CA TRP A 110 -1.94 -14.15 -15.94
C TRP A 110 -3.05 -14.52 -16.93
N LYS A 111 -4.22 -13.87 -16.85
CA LYS A 111 -5.39 -14.14 -17.69
C LYS A 111 -5.73 -15.64 -17.71
N LEU A 112 -5.82 -16.23 -16.52
CA LEU A 112 -6.15 -17.65 -16.39
C LEU A 112 -7.58 -17.91 -16.87
N GLY A 113 -7.77 -19.01 -17.58
CA GLY A 113 -9.02 -19.36 -18.25
C GLY A 113 -9.02 -18.99 -19.74
N GLN A 114 -9.89 -19.65 -20.49
CA GLN A 114 -10.08 -19.37 -21.91
C GLN A 114 -11.05 -18.18 -22.09
N ALA A 115 -10.91 -17.46 -23.20
CA ALA A 115 -11.77 -16.31 -23.46
C ALA A 115 -13.24 -16.75 -23.57
N GLY A 116 -14.07 -16.29 -22.63
CA GLY A 116 -15.49 -16.64 -22.56
C GLY A 116 -15.81 -17.91 -21.77
N GLU A 117 -14.82 -18.56 -21.17
CA GLU A 117 -14.99 -19.76 -20.35
C GLU A 117 -14.51 -19.51 -18.92
N ASP A 118 -15.28 -19.96 -17.93
CA ASP A 118 -14.96 -19.83 -16.49
C ASP A 118 -14.19 -21.06 -15.99
N ASN A 119 -13.12 -21.44 -16.69
CA ASN A 119 -12.38 -22.69 -16.47
C ASN A 119 -10.96 -22.48 -15.90
N GLY A 120 -10.63 -21.27 -15.45
CA GLY A 120 -9.35 -20.95 -14.83
C GLY A 120 -9.38 -21.14 -13.31
N VAL A 121 -8.37 -21.83 -12.75
CA VAL A 121 -8.20 -22.03 -11.31
C VAL A 121 -6.77 -21.71 -10.90
N LEU A 122 -6.62 -20.93 -9.83
CA LEU A 122 -5.33 -20.59 -9.22
C LEU A 122 -5.27 -21.17 -7.80
N LEU A 123 -4.24 -21.96 -7.52
CA LEU A 123 -3.86 -22.35 -6.17
C LEU A 123 -2.60 -21.58 -5.77
N LEU A 124 -2.76 -20.61 -4.87
CA LEU A 124 -1.68 -19.79 -4.35
C LEU A 124 -1.32 -20.26 -2.94
N VAL A 125 -0.03 -20.42 -2.65
CA VAL A 125 0.45 -20.70 -1.30
C VAL A 125 1.48 -19.65 -0.90
N ALA A 126 1.20 -18.90 0.16
CA ALA A 126 2.13 -17.96 0.76
C ALA A 126 2.81 -18.60 1.97
N ASN A 127 4.08 -19.00 1.81
CA ASN A 127 4.76 -19.86 2.78
C ASN A 127 4.97 -19.18 4.15
N ASN A 128 5.51 -17.95 4.18
CA ASN A 128 5.80 -17.26 5.44
C ASN A 128 4.52 -16.81 6.15
N ASP A 129 3.51 -16.42 5.37
CA ASP A 129 2.21 -16.00 5.87
C ASP A 129 1.33 -17.19 6.32
N ARG A 130 1.67 -18.41 5.89
CA ARG A 130 0.88 -19.65 6.09
C ARG A 130 -0.59 -19.46 5.68
N LYS A 131 -0.79 -18.81 4.53
CA LYS A 131 -2.10 -18.58 3.89
C LYS A 131 -2.16 -19.32 2.55
N MET A 132 -3.36 -19.80 2.20
CA MET A 132 -3.71 -20.42 0.92
C MET A 132 -5.11 -20.01 0.48
#